data_AF-A0A965PRX6-F1
#
_entry.id   AF-A0A965PRX6-F1
#
_cell.length_a   1.000
_cell.length_b   1.000
_cell.length_c   1.000
_cell.angle_alpha   90.00
_cell.angle_beta   90.00
_cell.angle_gamma   90.00
#
_symmetry.space_group_name_H-M   'P 1'
#
loop_
_entity.id
_entity.type
_entity.pdbx_description
1 polymer ?
#
loop_
_entity_poly.entity_id
_entity_poly.type
_entity_poly.pdbx_seq_one_letter_code
_entity_poly.pdbx_strand_id
1 'polypeptide(L)'
;MQATYTFDENIVSDLHKDAYGFRPSQSFWEYWTESDDDRKQRIWDDLLDALDREMEYQRQREAEAVEDFDEMLDRLYRAGAKDFTMAIKWAHEAHDTNGDDECLEYTLGLPFGHIRKAREATK
;
A
#
# COMPACT_ATOMS: atom_id res chain seq x y z
N MET A 1 -13.31 35.51 16.49
CA MET A 1 -13.13 34.08 16.78
C MET A 1 -11.71 33.75 16.37
N GLN A 2 -10.87 33.25 17.27
CA GLN A 2 -9.56 32.74 16.86
C GLN A 2 -9.82 31.45 16.08
N ALA A 3 -9.29 31.35 14.86
CA ALA A 3 -9.30 30.09 14.13
C ALA A 3 -8.44 29.09 14.91
N THR A 4 -8.98 27.89 15.15
CA THR A 4 -8.20 26.78 15.73
C THR A 4 -7.53 26.05 14.60
N TYR A 5 -6.23 26.25 14.44
CA TYR A 5 -5.43 25.53 13.46
C TYR A 5 -5.03 24.14 13.98
N THR A 6 -4.97 23.17 13.08
CA THR A 6 -4.67 21.76 13.39
C THR A 6 -3.39 21.27 12.73
N PHE A 7 -2.72 22.10 11.92
CA PHE A 7 -1.46 21.71 11.30
C PHE A 7 -0.36 21.47 12.35
N ASP A 8 0.54 20.53 12.07
CA ASP A 8 1.69 20.25 12.91
C ASP A 8 2.98 20.22 12.06
N GLU A 9 3.84 21.21 12.31
CA GLU A 9 5.11 21.40 11.59
C GLU A 9 6.10 20.24 11.80
N ASN A 10 5.96 19.46 12.89
CA ASN A 10 6.86 18.35 13.17
C ASN A 10 6.57 17.13 12.29
N ILE A 11 5.30 16.93 11.90
CA ILE A 11 4.86 15.74 11.17
C ILE A 11 4.42 16.04 9.74
N VAL A 12 4.31 17.31 9.31
CA VAL A 12 3.94 17.66 7.93
C VAL A 12 4.86 17.00 6.89
N SER A 13 6.13 16.79 7.22
CA SER A 13 7.08 16.11 6.34
C SER A 13 6.83 14.60 6.21
N ASP A 14 6.31 13.96 7.27
CA ASP A 14 5.88 12.56 7.27
C ASP A 14 4.56 12.44 6.53
N LEU A 15 3.60 13.31 6.83
CA LEU A 15 2.31 13.35 6.14
C LEU A 15 2.49 13.52 4.62
N HIS A 16 3.36 14.42 4.18
CA HIS A 16 3.67 14.59 2.76
C HIS A 16 4.28 13.32 2.13
N LYS A 17 5.14 12.61 2.88
CA LYS A 17 5.70 11.35 2.41
C LYS A 17 4.64 10.26 2.32
N ASP A 18 3.74 10.17 3.29
CA ASP A 18 2.70 9.15 3.30
C ASP A 18 1.65 9.43 2.22
N ALA A 19 1.34 10.71 1.95
CA ALA A 19 0.39 11.12 0.91
C ALA A 19 0.94 10.97 -0.53
N TYR A 20 2.22 11.27 -0.76
CA TYR A 20 2.78 11.33 -2.13
C TYR A 20 3.93 10.33 -2.39
N GLY A 21 4.38 9.59 -1.39
CA GLY A 21 5.50 8.64 -1.51
C GLY A 21 6.90 9.26 -1.46
N PHE A 22 7.02 10.59 -1.29
CA PHE A 22 8.32 11.27 -1.21
C PHE A 22 8.33 12.43 -0.20
N ARG A 23 9.52 12.72 0.33
CA ARG A 23 9.72 13.82 1.29
C ARG A 23 9.56 15.19 0.61
N PRO A 24 9.06 16.22 1.30
CA PRO A 24 8.96 17.56 0.73
C PRO A 24 10.31 18.08 0.24
N SER A 25 10.29 18.80 -0.89
CA SER A 25 11.46 19.48 -1.46
C SER A 25 11.81 20.76 -0.69
N GLN A 26 12.98 21.35 -0.99
CA GLN A 26 13.34 22.67 -0.46
C GLN A 26 12.30 23.74 -0.82
N SER A 27 11.78 23.73 -2.06
CA SER A 27 10.77 24.67 -2.51
C SER A 27 9.46 24.58 -1.72
N PHE A 28 9.08 23.39 -1.24
CA PHE A 28 7.94 23.24 -0.33
C PHE A 28 8.20 23.98 0.98
N TRP A 29 9.39 23.83 1.56
CA TRP A 29 9.73 24.46 2.85
C TRP A 29 9.83 25.98 2.76
N GLU A 30 10.37 26.51 1.66
CA GLU A 30 10.38 27.95 1.38
C GLU A 30 8.93 28.48 1.35
N TYR A 31 8.06 27.83 0.57
CA TYR A 31 6.65 28.18 0.49
C TYR A 31 5.91 28.05 1.83
N TRP A 32 6.15 26.98 2.58
CA TRP A 32 5.54 26.73 3.89
C TRP A 32 5.95 27.79 4.92
N THR A 33 7.23 28.17 4.95
CA THR A 33 7.77 29.15 5.91
C THR A 33 7.26 30.56 5.63
N GLU A 34 7.07 30.91 4.36
CA GLU A 34 6.53 32.21 3.94
C GLU A 34 5.00 32.30 4.06
N SER A 35 4.32 31.18 4.34
CA SER A 35 2.87 31.09 4.41
C SER A 35 2.34 31.50 5.80
N ASP A 36 1.19 32.18 5.80
CA ASP A 36 0.40 32.41 7.01
C ASP A 36 -0.30 31.13 7.49
N ASP A 37 -0.85 31.16 8.70
CA ASP A 37 -1.50 30.01 9.32
C ASP A 37 -2.70 29.50 8.50
N ASP A 38 -3.47 30.41 7.88
CA ASP A 38 -4.59 30.05 7.00
C ASP A 38 -4.12 29.25 5.78
N ARG A 39 -2.96 29.60 5.21
CA ARG A 39 -2.38 28.90 4.07
C ARG A 39 -1.72 27.59 4.48
N LYS A 40 -1.04 27.55 5.62
CA LYS A 40 -0.52 26.30 6.20
C LYS A 40 -1.63 25.31 6.48
N GLN A 41 -2.75 25.77 7.02
CA GLN A 41 -3.93 24.94 7.24
C GLN A 41 -4.48 24.36 5.92
N ARG A 42 -4.59 25.17 4.86
CA ARG A 42 -5.02 24.65 3.54
C ARG A 42 -4.08 23.58 2.99
N ILE A 43 -2.77 23.81 3.05
CA ILE A 43 -1.77 22.81 2.62
C ILE A 43 -1.91 21.53 3.44
N TRP A 44 -2.11 21.67 4.75
CA TRP A 44 -2.32 20.55 5.66
C TRP A 44 -3.57 19.74 5.30
N ASP A 45 -4.72 20.41 5.09
CA ASP A 45 -5.97 19.76 4.73
C ASP A 45 -5.85 19.06 3.36
N ASP A 46 -5.20 19.70 2.38
CA ASP A 46 -4.93 19.10 1.07
C ASP A 46 -4.06 17.83 1.17
N LEU A 47 -3.09 17.81 2.09
CA LEU A 47 -2.25 16.64 2.35
C LEU A 47 -3.01 15.51 3.03
N LEU A 48 -3.93 15.81 3.95
CA LEU A 48 -4.81 14.81 4.55
C LEU A 48 -5.75 14.19 3.51
N ASP A 49 -6.36 15.03 2.66
CA ASP A 49 -7.18 14.58 1.53
C ASP A 49 -6.40 13.68 0.56
N ALA A 50 -5.15 14.02 0.27
CA ALA A 50 -4.27 13.22 -0.55
C ALA A 50 -3.92 11.88 0.11
N LEU A 51 -3.63 11.88 1.41
CA LEU A 51 -3.38 10.67 2.19
C LEU A 51 -4.60 9.74 2.17
N ASP A 52 -5.81 10.26 2.42
CA ASP A 52 -7.03 9.46 2.41
C ASP A 52 -7.28 8.79 1.05
N ARG A 53 -7.02 9.52 -0.05
CA ARG A 53 -7.12 8.98 -1.42
C ARG A 53 -6.08 7.90 -1.68
N GLU A 54 -4.84 8.11 -1.25
CA GLU A 54 -3.78 7.12 -1.40
C GLU A 54 -4.07 5.85 -0.58
N MET A 55 -4.52 5.99 0.67
CA MET A 55 -4.91 4.87 1.51
C MET A 55 -6.07 4.07 0.90
N GLU A 56 -7.06 4.75 0.33
CA GLU A 56 -8.18 4.08 -0.34
C GLU A 56 -7.72 3.36 -1.63
N TYR A 57 -6.88 4.01 -2.43
CA TYR A 57 -6.30 3.40 -3.62
C TYR A 57 -5.46 2.16 -3.29
N GLN A 58 -4.64 2.21 -2.24
CA GLN A 58 -3.86 1.06 -1.78
C GLN A 58 -4.76 -0.09 -1.33
N ARG A 59 -5.83 0.18 -0.57
CA ARG A 59 -6.82 -0.85 -0.18
C ARG A 59 -7.48 -1.50 -1.39
N GLN A 60 -7.85 -0.72 -2.39
CA GLN A 60 -8.46 -1.24 -3.62
C GLN A 60 -7.49 -2.14 -4.37
N ARG A 61 -6.23 -1.71 -4.54
CA ARG A 61 -5.20 -2.53 -5.16
C ARG A 61 -4.90 -3.82 -4.42
N GLU A 62 -4.83 -3.76 -3.08
CA GLU A 62 -4.65 -4.95 -2.25
C GLU A 62 -5.84 -5.91 -2.40
N ALA A 63 -7.07 -5.40 -2.45
CA ALA A 63 -8.26 -6.23 -2.67
C ALA A 63 -8.27 -6.88 -4.06
N GLU A 64 -7.99 -6.11 -5.11
CA GLU A 64 -7.87 -6.61 -6.49
C GLU A 64 -6.76 -7.67 -6.60
N ALA A 65 -5.60 -7.44 -5.98
CA ALA A 65 -4.50 -8.41 -5.97
C ALA A 65 -4.88 -9.73 -5.27
N VAL A 66 -5.69 -9.67 -4.20
CA VAL A 66 -6.22 -10.87 -3.54
C VAL A 66 -7.20 -11.60 -4.44
N GLU A 67 -8.10 -10.90 -5.13
CA GLU A 67 -9.02 -11.51 -6.10
C GLU A 67 -8.28 -12.17 -7.27
N ASP A 68 -7.28 -11.48 -7.84
CA ASP A 68 -6.42 -11.99 -8.91
C ASP A 68 -5.62 -13.23 -8.47
N PHE A 69 -5.17 -13.25 -7.21
CA PHE A 69 -4.49 -14.40 -6.63
C PHE A 69 -5.43 -15.59 -6.46
N ASP A 70 -6.66 -15.38 -5.99
CA ASP A 70 -7.66 -16.44 -5.89
C ASP A 70 -8.01 -17.00 -7.28
N GLU A 71 -8.17 -16.15 -8.29
CA GLU A 71 -8.36 -16.58 -9.67
C GLU A 71 -7.16 -17.38 -10.20
N MET A 72 -5.93 -16.95 -9.88
CA MET A 72 -4.72 -17.68 -10.22
C MET A 72 -4.75 -19.08 -9.61
N LEU A 73 -5.04 -19.21 -8.31
CA LEU A 73 -5.15 -20.51 -7.64
C LEU A 73 -6.19 -21.41 -8.31
N ASP A 74 -7.36 -20.87 -8.65
CA ASP A 74 -8.41 -21.60 -9.37
C ASP A 74 -7.93 -22.14 -10.72
N ARG A 75 -7.17 -21.34 -11.48
CA ARG A 75 -6.56 -21.76 -12.74
C ARG A 75 -5.55 -22.88 -12.51
N LEU A 76 -4.73 -22.78 -11.47
CA LEU A 76 -3.75 -23.82 -11.12
C LEU A 76 -4.42 -25.12 -10.68
N TYR A 77 -5.51 -25.06 -9.89
CA TYR A 77 -6.29 -26.24 -9.52
C TYR A 77 -6.90 -26.91 -10.74
N ARG A 78 -7.48 -26.14 -11.68
CA ARG A 78 -8.00 -26.65 -12.95
C ARG A 78 -6.90 -27.26 -13.84
N ALA A 79 -5.68 -26.75 -13.76
CA ALA A 79 -4.51 -27.30 -14.44
C ALA A 79 -3.93 -28.56 -13.75
N GLY A 80 -4.42 -28.93 -12.57
CA GLY A 80 -4.08 -30.17 -11.88
C GLY A 80 -3.27 -30.01 -10.60
N ALA A 81 -3.12 -28.79 -10.06
CA ALA A 81 -2.62 -28.63 -8.70
C ALA A 81 -3.57 -29.33 -7.72
N LYS A 82 -3.03 -30.13 -6.80
CA LYS A 82 -3.84 -30.98 -5.90
C LYS A 82 -4.23 -30.30 -4.59
N ASP A 83 -3.42 -29.35 -4.18
CA ASP A 83 -3.53 -28.63 -2.92
C ASP A 83 -2.85 -27.27 -3.03
N PHE A 84 -3.07 -26.43 -2.02
CA PHE A 84 -2.52 -25.08 -1.95
C PHE A 84 -0.99 -25.07 -2.02
N THR A 85 -0.32 -26.04 -1.38
CA THR A 85 1.15 -26.13 -1.40
C THR A 85 1.69 -26.35 -2.82
N MET A 86 1.05 -27.22 -3.59
CA MET A 86 1.41 -27.47 -4.98
C MET A 86 1.12 -26.25 -5.88
N ALA A 87 -0.02 -25.58 -5.67
CA ALA A 87 -0.37 -24.36 -6.40
C ALA A 87 0.65 -23.24 -6.13
N ILE A 88 1.01 -22.98 -4.87
CA ILE A 88 2.02 -21.97 -4.52
C ILE A 88 3.41 -22.33 -5.05
N LYS A 89 3.79 -23.60 -5.04
CA LYS A 89 5.04 -24.04 -5.67
C LYS A 89 5.07 -23.68 -7.16
N TRP A 90 3.98 -23.92 -7.89
CA TRP A 90 3.87 -23.54 -9.29
C TRP A 90 3.89 -22.03 -9.50
N ALA A 91 3.29 -21.26 -8.59
CA ALA A 91 3.40 -19.80 -8.61
C ALA A 91 4.85 -19.33 -8.42
N HIS A 92 5.60 -19.92 -7.48
CA HIS A 92 7.03 -19.61 -7.33
C HIS A 92 7.84 -19.92 -8.58
N GLU A 93 7.57 -21.05 -9.23
CA GLU A 93 8.22 -21.43 -10.50
C GLU A 93 7.89 -20.44 -11.62
N ALA A 94 6.65 -19.94 -11.68
CA ALA A 94 6.23 -18.96 -12.69
C ALA A 94 6.83 -17.56 -12.48
N HIS A 95 7.04 -17.16 -11.22
CA HIS A 95 7.50 -15.82 -10.85
C HIS A 95 9.00 -15.75 -10.49
N ASP A 96 9.73 -16.87 -10.57
CA ASP A 96 11.16 -16.98 -10.23
C ASP A 96 11.50 -16.47 -8.81
N THR A 97 10.61 -16.74 -7.85
CA THR A 97 10.76 -16.26 -6.46
C THR A 97 11.40 -17.29 -5.54
N ASN A 98 11.86 -18.44 -6.08
CA ASN A 98 12.66 -19.44 -5.37
C ASN A 98 12.09 -19.95 -4.03
N GLY A 99 10.77 -19.94 -3.87
CA GLY A 99 10.09 -20.39 -2.65
C GLY A 99 10.02 -19.34 -1.53
N ASP A 100 10.42 -18.09 -1.80
CA ASP A 100 10.26 -16.97 -0.88
C ASP A 100 8.84 -16.41 -0.98
N ASP A 101 8.01 -16.76 0.01
CA ASP A 101 6.61 -16.33 0.10
C ASP A 101 6.49 -14.79 0.11
N GLU A 102 7.40 -14.07 0.76
CA GLU A 102 7.36 -12.59 0.84
C GLU A 102 7.72 -11.96 -0.51
N CYS A 103 8.69 -12.53 -1.22
CA CYS A 103 9.05 -12.11 -2.57
C CYS A 103 7.91 -12.37 -3.57
N LEU A 104 7.20 -13.49 -3.42
CA LEU A 104 6.02 -13.81 -4.23
C LEU A 104 4.86 -12.86 -3.93
N GLU A 105 4.59 -12.58 -2.66
CA GLU A 105 3.57 -11.61 -2.24
C GLU A 105 3.85 -10.23 -2.84
N TYR A 106 5.09 -9.74 -2.73
CA TYR A 106 5.50 -8.48 -3.35
C TYR A 106 5.29 -8.48 -4.87
N THR A 107 5.66 -9.57 -5.54
CA THR A 107 5.53 -9.72 -7.00
C THR A 107 4.06 -9.69 -7.45
N LEU A 108 3.18 -10.27 -6.64
CA LEU A 108 1.75 -10.36 -6.91
C LEU A 108 0.96 -9.15 -6.38
N GLY A 109 1.61 -8.21 -5.67
CA GLY A 109 0.94 -7.08 -5.03
C GLY A 109 0.08 -7.46 -3.83
N LEU A 110 0.32 -8.64 -3.23
CA LEU A 110 -0.43 -9.13 -2.10
C LEU A 110 0.00 -8.46 -0.78
N PRO A 111 -0.92 -8.36 0.19
CA PRO A 111 -0.55 -7.94 1.54
C PRO A 111 0.50 -8.87 2.16
N PHE A 112 1.41 -8.29 2.93
CA PHE A 112 2.46 -9.04 3.60
C PHE A 112 1.92 -10.15 4.53
N GLY A 113 2.47 -11.36 4.37
CA GLY A 113 2.07 -12.57 5.09
C GLY A 113 0.73 -13.15 4.67
N HIS A 114 0.14 -12.70 3.55
CA HIS A 114 -1.11 -13.22 3.01
C HIS A 114 -1.02 -14.73 2.69
N ILE A 115 0.02 -15.19 1.99
CA ILE A 115 0.19 -16.60 1.59
C ILE A 115 0.29 -17.49 2.84
N ARG A 116 1.04 -17.04 3.86
CA ARG A 116 1.16 -17.77 5.13
C ARG A 116 -0.20 -17.92 5.82
N LYS A 117 -0.98 -16.84 5.92
CA LYS A 117 -2.34 -16.87 6.52
C LYS A 117 -3.26 -17.79 5.73
N ALA A 118 -3.26 -17.70 4.40
CA ALA A 118 -4.06 -18.58 3.54
C ALA A 118 -3.68 -20.06 3.75
N ARG A 119 -2.38 -20.37 3.81
CA ARG A 119 -1.89 -21.73 4.08
C ARG A 119 -2.34 -22.28 5.43
N GLU A 120 -2.45 -21.44 6.46
CA GLU A 120 -2.96 -21.82 7.78
C GLU A 120 -4.48 -22.09 7.77
N ALA A 121 -5.23 -21.35 6.96
CA ALA A 121 -6.69 -21.49 6.83
C ALA A 121 -7.12 -22.75 6.06
N THR A 122 -6.27 -23.28 5.17
CA THR A 122 -6.56 -24.47 4.33
C THR A 122 -6.15 -25.80 4.98
N LYS A 123 -5.61 -25.78 6.20
CA LYS A 123 -5.28 -26.99 6.99
C LYS A 123 -6.49 -27.53 7.73
#